data_AF-X1DNI6-F1
#
_entry.id   AF-X1DNI6-F1
#
_cell.length_a   1.000
_cell.length_b   1.000
_cell.length_c   1.000
_cell.angle_alpha   90.00
_cell.angle_beta   90.00
_cell.angle_gamma   90.00
#
_symmetry.space_group_name_H-M   'P 1'
#
loop_
_entity.id
_entity.type
_entity.pdbx_description
1 polymer ?
#
loop_
_entity_poly.entity_id
_entity_poly.type
_entity_poly.pdbx_seq_one_letter_code
_entity_poly.pdbx_strand_id
1 'polypeptide(L)'
;MYIKMSDFFMGMGKNFTMEVLDIAGKLSQKEGDLLFHEGDQANHFYVLLKGRVKLSLGDTGPEVYTVRHPGEIIGWSGLIGRD
;
A
#
# COMPACT_ATOMS: atom_id res chain seq x y z
N MET A 1 5.93 2.49 5.22
CA MET A 1 5.65 1.28 6.01
C MET A 1 4.93 0.26 5.13
N TYR A 2 5.16 -1.03 5.35
CA TYR A 2 4.45 -2.11 4.66
C TYR A 2 3.88 -3.12 5.67
N ILE A 3 2.83 -3.85 5.29
CA ILE A 3 2.22 -4.93 6.08
C ILE A 3 1.62 -5.96 5.12
N LYS A 4 1.45 -7.22 5.51
CA LYS A 4 0.74 -8.19 4.66
C LYS A 4 -0.77 -8.01 4.79
N MET A 5 -1.50 -8.28 3.73
CA MET A 5 -2.96 -8.28 3.74
C MET A 5 -3.56 -9.19 4.82
N SER A 6 -2.97 -10.37 5.04
CA SER A 6 -3.41 -11.28 6.11
C SER A 6 -3.35 -10.64 7.49
N ASP A 7 -2.34 -9.81 7.72
CA ASP A 7 -2.08 -9.19 9.01
C ASP A 7 -2.90 -7.91 9.16
N PHE A 8 -3.06 -7.15 8.07
CA PHE A 8 -3.87 -5.94 8.02
C PHE A 8 -5.36 -6.21 8.27
N PHE A 9 -5.91 -7.27 7.66
CA PHE A 9 -7.30 -7.69 7.85
C PHE A 9 -7.47 -8.72 8.98
N MET A 10 -6.44 -8.94 9.80
CA MET A 10 -6.54 -9.89 10.91
C MET A 10 -7.63 -9.47 11.88
N GLY A 11 -8.51 -10.41 12.25
CA GLY A 11 -9.65 -10.13 13.13
C GLY A 11 -10.81 -9.41 12.45
N MET A 12 -10.66 -8.98 11.20
CA MET A 12 -11.77 -8.53 10.37
C MET A 12 -12.49 -9.75 9.81
N GLY A 13 -13.82 -9.77 9.88
CA GLY A 13 -14.61 -10.88 9.35
C GLY A 13 -14.41 -11.01 7.83
N LYS A 14 -14.43 -12.26 7.32
CA LYS A 14 -14.22 -12.54 5.88
C LYS A 14 -15.10 -11.68 4.96
N ASN A 15 -16.36 -11.46 5.34
CA ASN A 15 -17.30 -10.65 4.55
C ASN A 15 -16.84 -9.19 4.43
N PHE A 16 -16.38 -8.59 5.53
CA PHE A 16 -15.83 -7.24 5.51
C PHE A 16 -14.62 -7.15 4.57
N THR A 17 -13.69 -8.11 4.66
CA THR A 17 -12.53 -8.14 3.76
C THR A 17 -12.96 -8.24 2.30
N MET A 18 -13.98 -9.04 1.98
CA MET A 18 -14.50 -9.15 0.61
C MET A 18 -15.15 -7.84 0.14
N GLU A 19 -15.93 -7.17 0.98
CA GLU A 19 -16.55 -5.88 0.66
C GLU A 19 -15.50 -4.79 0.39
N VAL A 20 -14.44 -4.72 1.21
CA VAL A 20 -13.33 -3.78 0.99
C VAL A 20 -12.61 -4.06 -0.32
N LEU A 21 -12.38 -5.34 -0.66
CA LEU A 21 -11.74 -5.71 -1.92
C LEU A 21 -12.64 -5.46 -3.14
N ASP A 22 -13.96 -5.52 -2.98
CA ASP A 22 -14.92 -5.28 -4.05
C ASP A 22 -15.00 -3.80 -4.45
N ILE A 23 -14.85 -2.89 -3.48
CA ILE A 23 -14.77 -1.44 -3.76
C ILE A 23 -13.38 -0.97 -4.20
N ALA A 24 -12.36 -1.85 -4.14
CA ALA A 24 -10.99 -1.49 -4.49
C ALA A 24 -10.79 -1.38 -6.01
N GLY A 25 -10.22 -0.25 -6.45
CA GLY A 25 -9.85 -0.04 -7.85
C GLY A 25 -8.55 -0.76 -8.25
N LYS A 26 -8.46 -1.21 -9.51
CA LYS A 26 -7.20 -1.68 -10.09
C LYS A 26 -6.42 -0.51 -10.67
N LEU A 27 -5.16 -0.38 -10.25
CA LEU A 27 -4.21 0.59 -10.81
C LEU A 27 -3.06 -0.17 -11.49
N SER A 28 -2.72 0.21 -12.72
CA SER A 28 -1.55 -0.30 -13.45
C SER A 28 -0.59 0.84 -13.70
N GLN A 29 0.67 0.63 -13.37
CA GLN A 29 1.75 1.61 -13.51
C GLN A 29 2.90 1.03 -14.33
N LYS A 30 3.66 1.91 -14.97
CA LYS A 30 4.91 1.59 -15.65
C LYS A 30 6.08 1.71 -14.69
N GLU A 31 7.22 1.16 -15.09
CA GLU A 31 8.47 1.35 -14.36
C GLU A 31 8.83 2.84 -14.31
N GLY A 32 9.17 3.32 -13.11
CA GLY A 32 9.49 4.72 -12.85
C GLY A 32 8.27 5.58 -12.46
N ASP A 33 7.04 5.10 -12.66
CA ASP A 33 5.86 5.83 -12.22
C ASP A 33 5.80 5.86 -10.68
N LEU A 34 5.40 7.02 -10.15
CA LEU A 34 5.27 7.24 -8.73
C LEU A 34 3.83 7.00 -8.24
N LEU A 35 3.70 6.27 -7.13
CA LEU A 35 2.39 6.04 -6.49
C LEU A 35 1.98 7.15 -5.52
N PHE A 36 2.93 7.71 -4.78
CA PHE A 36 2.76 8.82 -3.83
C PHE A 36 4.13 9.38 -3.42
N HIS A 37 4.17 10.65 -3.00
CA HIS A 37 5.31 11.27 -2.35
C HIS A 37 5.12 11.38 -0.83
N GLU A 38 6.22 11.55 -0.11
CA GLU A 38 6.20 11.95 1.28
C GLU A 38 5.56 13.34 1.43
N GLY A 39 4.63 13.48 2.37
CA GLY A 39 3.89 14.72 2.60
C GLY A 39 2.59 14.84 1.82
N ASP A 40 2.34 13.98 0.83
CA ASP A 40 1.06 13.94 0.14
C ASP A 40 -0.07 13.59 1.11
N GLN A 41 -1.25 14.17 0.88
CA GLN A 41 -2.45 13.73 1.57
C GLN A 41 -2.73 12.27 1.26
N ALA A 42 -2.77 11.43 2.29
CA ALA A 42 -3.12 10.03 2.14
C ALA A 42 -4.61 9.91 1.82
N ASN A 43 -4.91 9.58 0.57
CA ASN A 43 -6.28 9.31 0.09
C ASN A 43 -6.51 7.82 -0.22
N HIS A 44 -5.42 7.06 -0.41
CA HIS A 44 -5.47 5.65 -0.79
C HIS A 44 -4.35 4.86 -0.10
N PHE A 45 -4.56 3.55 0.06
CA PHE A 45 -3.49 2.59 0.29
C PHE A 45 -3.47 1.62 -0.89
N TYR A 46 -2.34 0.93 -1.07
CA TYR A 46 -2.13 0.06 -2.21
C TYR A 46 -1.84 -1.36 -1.78
N VAL A 47 -2.41 -2.33 -2.50
CA VAL A 47 -2.08 -3.75 -2.40
C VAL A 47 -1.27 -4.13 -3.63
N LEU A 48 -0.10 -4.72 -3.46
CA LEU A 48 0.68 -5.24 -4.58
C LEU A 48 0.02 -6.50 -5.15
N LEU A 49 -0.38 -6.49 -6.42
CA LEU A 49 -0.87 -7.68 -7.12
C LEU A 49 0.24 -8.37 -7.93
N LYS A 50 1.07 -7.58 -8.63
CA LYS A 50 2.18 -8.05 -9.47
C LYS A 50 3.20 -6.93 -9.64
N GLY A 51 4.48 -7.29 -9.76
CA GLY A 51 5.58 -6.36 -9.98
C GLY A 51 6.35 -6.06 -8.70
N ARG A 52 6.96 -4.88 -8.62
CA ARG A 52 7.71 -4.42 -7.45
C ARG A 52 7.51 -2.92 -7.28
N VAL A 53 7.52 -2.47 -6.03
CA VAL A 53 7.45 -1.04 -5.68
C VAL A 53 8.57 -0.73 -4.70
N LYS A 54 9.37 0.28 -5.03
CA LYS A 54 10.43 0.79 -4.17
C LYS A 54 9.86 1.81 -3.19
N LEU A 55 10.20 1.68 -1.91
CA LEU A 55 9.95 2.69 -0.88
C LEU A 55 11.27 3.34 -0.48
N SER A 56 11.32 4.67 -0.58
CA SER A 56 12.46 5.51 -0.21
C SER A 56 12.03 6.58 0.80
N LEU A 57 13.00 7.12 1.54
CA LEU A 57 12.78 8.30 2.38
C LEU A 57 13.04 9.56 1.55
N GLY A 58 11.99 10.25 1.13
CA GLY A 58 12.07 11.32 0.13
C GLY A 58 12.66 10.88 -1.22
N ASP A 59 12.89 11.86 -2.09
CA ASP A 59 13.31 11.62 -3.48
C ASP A 59 14.78 11.18 -3.61
N THR A 60 15.64 11.68 -2.72
CA THR A 60 17.09 11.44 -2.75
C THR A 60 17.59 10.56 -1.61
N GLY A 61 16.72 10.11 -0.71
CA GLY A 61 17.12 9.28 0.42
C GLY A 61 17.24 7.79 0.06
N PRO A 62 17.72 6.99 1.01
CA PRO A 62 17.93 5.57 0.79
C PRO A 62 16.63 4.85 0.50
N GLU A 63 16.70 3.80 -0.33
CA GLU A 63 15.66 2.78 -0.36
C GLU A 63 15.62 2.07 0.98
N VAL A 64 14.46 2.09 1.63
CA VAL A 64 14.24 1.43 2.93
C VAL A 64 13.56 0.07 2.77
N TYR A 65 12.85 -0.14 1.67
CA TYR A 65 12.16 -1.40 1.40
C TYR A 65 11.76 -1.54 -0.06
N THR A 66 11.76 -2.77 -0.58
CA THR A 66 11.12 -3.11 -1.86
C THR A 66 9.96 -4.08 -1.61
N VAL A 67 8.75 -3.60 -1.89
CA VAL A 67 7.53 -4.40 -1.94
C VAL A 67 7.60 -5.28 -3.17
N ARG A 68 7.49 -6.60 -3.00
CA ARG A 68 7.72 -7.57 -4.08
C ARG A 68 6.89 -8.83 -3.96
N HIS A 69 6.15 -8.99 -2.87
CA HIS A 69 5.28 -10.13 -2.66
C HIS A 69 3.82 -9.72 -2.89
N PRO A 70 3.07 -10.45 -3.73
CA PRO A 70 1.64 -10.21 -3.87
C PRO A 70 0.92 -10.24 -2.51
N GLY A 71 0.02 -9.29 -2.30
CA GLY A 71 -0.70 -9.10 -1.04
C GLY A 71 0.01 -8.21 -0.01
N GLU A 72 1.20 -7.69 -0.30
CA GLU A 72 1.81 -6.64 0.54
C GLU A 72 1.07 -5.31 0.36
N ILE A 73 0.83 -4.62 1.47
CA ILE A 73 0.10 -3.36 1.58
C ILE A 73 1.06 -2.24 1.94
N ILE A 74 0.94 -1.09 1.27
CA ILE A 74 1.68 0.14 1.53
C ILE A 74 0.75 1.36 1.60
N GLY A 75 1.21 2.43 2.27
CA GLY A 75 0.48 3.70 2.37
C GLY A 75 -0.66 3.72 3.40
N TRP A 76 -1.02 2.56 3.97
CA TRP A 76 -2.17 2.42 4.89
C TRP A 76 -2.11 3.32 6.14
N SER A 77 -0.92 3.55 6.69
CA SER A 77 -0.78 4.30 7.94
C SER A 77 -1.04 5.79 7.82
N GLY A 78 -1.05 6.34 6.60
CA GLY A 78 -1.44 7.72 6.39
C GLY A 78 -2.96 7.92 6.43
N LEU A 79 -3.74 6.85 6.21
CA LEU A 79 -5.20 6.90 6.17
C LEU A 79 -5.85 6.75 7.53
N ILE A 80 -5.21 5.99 8.41
CA ILE A 80 -5.66 5.88 9.78
C ILE A 80 -5.05 7.05 10.55
N GLY A 81 -5.90 7.90 11.12
CA GLY A 81 -5.47 9.02 11.94
C GLY A 81 -4.53 8.56 13.05
N ARG A 82 -3.51 9.36 13.33
CA ARG A 82 -2.81 9.29 14.61
C ARG A 82 -3.58 10.23 15.53
N ASP A 83 -4.35 9.67 16.45
CA ASP A 83 -4.81 10.42 17.62
C ASP A 83 -3.60 10.85 18.47
#